data_AF-A0A2D6BTM4-F1
#
_entry.id   AF-A0A2D6BTM4-F1
#
_cell.length_a   1.000
_cell.length_b   1.000
_cell.length_c   1.000
_cell.angle_alpha   90.00
_cell.angle_beta   90.00
_cell.angle_gamma   90.00
#
_symmetry.space_group_name_H-M   'P 1'
#
loop_
_entity.id
_entity.type
_entity.pdbx_description
1 polymer ?
#
loop_
_entity_poly.entity_id
_entity_poly.type
_entity_poly.pdbx_seq_one_letter_code
_entity_poly.pdbx_strand_id
1 'polypeptide(L)'
;MTSPAQALRRTTQVGALCFIVFTAFGGLWQNYKMAHGQRRLVELMEGPVWGFLYGAYEGMLSMLGEPMEASLSLLGFPWSARILGLETADPLLVASLAAQGLLPPALLLVGLAIPLGLAVVFGKVFCSHLCPARLLFEIGERVRAGLLRLGVPLPEWQRPERLGGWVLAGGLLATSLSSAAVWLLIVPYASLGAGLHLLVMGAGAGALLGVVGFWLSVDVLVAPGLFCKNLCPTGFLLEQLGRFARLRVGKHADAGACPPGCNECQRTCPYSLLPPAGTHLPGCDACGRCITTCPSGRLRRELVLPLVGLLVWAWLPASAEAHHNKGMPHYGYYDNYAQVPSEEFLTIQGRWEMGATVFNFQGLDRRIADTPNDVKIYIHLYDTEASQGWEGPVRFTIEGDDEPIASFQRDRVDEEAVYSTRETLPSSGEYRLVAEVDGDRVVLPFHVELASRGVRWGLALALLLPAACLVALALLGRSRSRRRGRMG
;
A
#
# COMPACT_ATOMS: atom_id res chain seq x y z
N MET A 1 29.23 8.47 -13.17
CA MET A 1 28.73 7.08 -12.99
C MET A 1 28.36 6.92 -11.53
N THR A 2 27.17 6.38 -11.22
CA THR A 2 26.77 6.12 -9.82
C THR A 2 27.49 4.88 -9.32
N SER A 3 28.14 4.94 -8.15
CA SER A 3 28.74 3.74 -7.53
C SER A 3 27.68 2.66 -7.28
N PRO A 4 28.01 1.36 -7.30
CA PRO A 4 27.07 0.27 -7.03
C PRO A 4 26.35 0.42 -5.68
N ALA A 5 27.03 0.90 -4.63
CA ALA A 5 26.41 1.16 -3.33
C ALA A 5 25.33 2.25 -3.36
N GLN A 6 25.53 3.31 -4.17
CA GLN A 6 24.52 4.35 -4.37
C GLN A 6 23.36 3.87 -5.25
N ALA A 7 23.62 2.96 -6.19
CA ALA A 7 22.57 2.33 -6.98
C ALA A 7 21.68 1.47 -6.08
N LEU A 8 22.27 0.57 -5.28
CA LEU A 8 21.54 -0.25 -4.31
C LEU A 8 20.69 0.59 -3.35
N ARG A 9 21.27 1.65 -2.76
CA ARG A 9 20.54 2.59 -1.91
C ARG A 9 19.32 3.22 -2.60
N ARG A 10 19.46 3.62 -3.87
CA ARG A 10 18.33 4.18 -4.62
C ARG A 10 17.29 3.10 -4.90
N THR A 11 17.72 1.89 -5.23
CA THR A 11 16.83 0.74 -5.40
C THR A 11 16.06 0.45 -4.11
N THR A 12 16.68 0.52 -2.93
CA THR A 12 15.97 0.32 -1.65
C THR A 12 14.97 1.45 -1.37
N GLN A 13 15.31 2.70 -1.68
CA GLN A 13 14.39 3.83 -1.49
C GLN A 13 13.16 3.72 -2.42
N VAL A 14 13.38 3.38 -3.69
CA VAL A 14 12.30 3.15 -4.65
C VAL A 14 11.48 1.93 -4.24
N GLY A 15 12.14 0.84 -3.83
CA GLY A 15 11.48 -0.35 -3.31
C GLY A 15 10.62 -0.06 -2.08
N ALA A 16 11.08 0.79 -1.16
CA ALA A 16 10.28 1.21 -0.01
C ALA A 16 9.04 2.01 -0.44
N LEU A 17 9.16 2.94 -1.38
CA LEU A 17 7.99 3.66 -1.92
C LEU A 17 7.02 2.71 -2.65
N CYS A 18 7.54 1.79 -3.47
CA CYS A 18 6.74 0.77 -4.13
C CYS A 18 6.04 -0.14 -3.12
N PHE A 19 6.69 -0.50 -2.01
CA PHE A 19 6.10 -1.27 -0.93
C PHE A 19 4.91 -0.53 -0.31
N ILE A 20 5.00 0.79 -0.09
CA ILE A 20 3.86 1.59 0.42
C ILE A 20 2.69 1.59 -0.56
N VAL A 21 2.96 1.75 -1.86
CA VAL A 21 1.91 1.68 -2.88
C VAL A 21 1.30 0.29 -2.92
N PHE A 22 2.14 -0.75 -2.80
CA PHE A 22 1.73 -2.14 -2.79
C PHE A 22 0.83 -2.45 -1.58
N THR A 23 1.21 -2.08 -0.37
CA THR A 23 0.39 -2.32 0.82
C THR A 23 -0.87 -1.46 0.82
N ALA A 24 -0.81 -0.24 0.30
CA ALA A 24 -1.99 0.60 0.07
C ALA A 24 -2.97 -0.09 -0.87
N PHE A 25 -2.50 -0.61 -2.00
CA PHE A 25 -3.33 -1.37 -2.92
C PHE A 25 -3.86 -2.66 -2.30
N GLY A 26 -3.10 -3.25 -1.36
CA GLY A 26 -3.49 -4.45 -0.63
C GLY A 26 -4.83 -4.35 0.06
N GLY A 27 -5.16 -3.21 0.68
CA GLY A 27 -6.47 -3.03 1.30
C GLY A 27 -7.62 -3.01 0.27
N LEU A 28 -7.41 -2.40 -0.90
CA LEU A 28 -8.40 -2.43 -1.99
C LEU A 28 -8.53 -3.82 -2.56
N TRP A 29 -7.40 -4.48 -2.81
CA TRP A 29 -7.38 -5.85 -3.28
C TRP A 29 -8.10 -6.77 -2.30
N GLN A 30 -7.86 -6.64 -0.99
CA GLN A 30 -8.56 -7.40 0.05
C GLN A 30 -10.06 -7.15 0.01
N ASN A 31 -10.49 -5.88 -0.10
CA ASN A 31 -11.91 -5.56 -0.23
C ASN A 31 -12.52 -6.22 -1.46
N TYR A 32 -11.90 -6.11 -2.64
CA TYR A 32 -12.38 -6.75 -3.85
C TYR A 32 -12.26 -8.28 -3.81
N LYS A 33 -11.26 -8.82 -3.13
CA LYS A 33 -11.06 -10.26 -2.94
C LYS A 33 -12.13 -10.84 -2.01
N MET A 34 -12.53 -10.10 -0.98
CA MET A 34 -13.63 -10.47 -0.08
C MET A 34 -15.00 -10.26 -0.73
N ALA A 35 -15.19 -9.16 -1.48
CA ALA A 35 -16.47 -8.80 -2.07
C ALA A 35 -16.80 -9.57 -3.36
N HIS A 36 -15.79 -9.88 -4.18
CA HIS A 36 -16.00 -10.49 -5.50
C HIS A 36 -15.15 -11.73 -5.73
N GLY A 37 -14.01 -11.87 -5.06
CA GLY A 37 -13.16 -13.08 -5.14
C GLY A 37 -12.47 -13.34 -6.47
N GLN A 38 -12.88 -12.66 -7.56
CA GLN A 38 -12.43 -12.90 -8.91
C GLN A 38 -12.02 -11.63 -9.66
N ARG A 39 -10.91 -11.74 -10.39
CA ARG A 39 -10.38 -10.69 -11.25
C ARG A 39 -11.39 -10.14 -12.27
N ARG A 40 -12.23 -11.01 -12.84
CA ARG A 40 -13.20 -10.64 -13.87
C ARG A 40 -14.28 -9.70 -13.31
N LEU A 41 -14.77 -9.97 -12.11
CA LEU A 41 -15.80 -9.12 -11.49
C LEU A 41 -15.25 -7.72 -11.18
N VAL A 42 -14.00 -7.65 -10.68
CA VAL A 42 -13.30 -6.37 -10.52
C VAL A 42 -13.10 -5.65 -11.85
N GLU A 43 -12.77 -6.40 -12.92
CA GLU A 43 -12.67 -5.86 -14.28
C GLU A 43 -14.00 -5.32 -14.82
N LEU A 44 -15.12 -5.97 -14.53
CA LEU A 44 -16.45 -5.54 -14.97
C LEU A 44 -16.93 -4.30 -14.23
N MET A 45 -16.68 -4.23 -12.92
CA MET A 45 -17.12 -3.11 -12.09
C MET A 45 -16.29 -1.84 -12.28
N GLU A 46 -14.96 -2.00 -12.20
CA GLU A 46 -14.03 -0.87 -12.12
C GLU A 46 -13.26 -0.68 -13.44
N GLY A 47 -13.40 -1.62 -14.37
CA GLY A 47 -12.76 -1.62 -15.66
C GLY A 47 -11.48 -2.46 -15.75
N PRO A 48 -10.95 -2.64 -16.97
CA PRO A 48 -9.84 -3.54 -17.27
C PRO A 48 -8.53 -3.19 -16.56
N VAL A 49 -8.34 -1.91 -16.23
CA VAL A 49 -7.15 -1.47 -15.47
C VAL A 49 -7.19 -2.07 -14.07
N TRP A 50 -8.33 -2.01 -13.38
CA TRP A 50 -8.47 -2.56 -12.04
C TRP A 50 -8.44 -4.08 -12.02
N GLY A 51 -9.04 -4.73 -13.02
CA GLY A 51 -8.86 -6.17 -13.23
C GLY A 51 -7.39 -6.56 -13.41
N PHE A 52 -6.65 -5.84 -14.26
CA PHE A 52 -5.21 -6.07 -14.40
C PHE A 52 -4.45 -5.90 -13.09
N LEU A 53 -4.67 -4.78 -12.39
CA LEU A 53 -4.00 -4.50 -11.12
C LEU A 53 -4.32 -5.56 -10.07
N TYR A 54 -5.59 -5.96 -9.94
CA TYR A 54 -6.04 -7.02 -9.05
C TYR A 54 -5.33 -8.34 -9.36
N GLY A 55 -5.30 -8.76 -10.63
CA GLY A 55 -4.66 -10.00 -11.04
C GLY A 55 -3.14 -9.97 -10.92
N ALA A 56 -2.51 -8.83 -11.20
CA ALA A 56 -1.08 -8.65 -11.02
C ALA A 56 -0.70 -8.71 -9.53
N TYR A 57 -1.53 -8.10 -8.66
CA TYR A 57 -1.36 -8.15 -7.23
C TYR A 57 -1.52 -9.56 -6.67
N GLU A 58 -2.61 -10.24 -7.05
CA GLU A 58 -2.87 -11.63 -6.70
C GLU A 58 -1.77 -12.58 -7.19
N GLY A 59 -1.30 -12.39 -8.43
CA GLY A 59 -0.20 -13.15 -9.00
C GLY A 59 1.14 -12.90 -8.32
N MET A 60 1.37 -11.70 -7.76
CA MET A 60 2.57 -11.44 -6.96
C MET A 60 2.44 -12.07 -5.57
N LEU A 61 1.25 -12.03 -4.97
CA LEU A 61 0.98 -12.67 -3.69
C LEU A 61 1.05 -14.20 -3.79
N SER A 62 0.61 -14.78 -4.90
CA SER A 62 0.65 -16.23 -5.11
C SER A 62 2.07 -16.80 -5.18
N MET A 63 3.07 -15.96 -5.49
CA MET A 63 4.48 -16.33 -5.38
C MET A 63 4.93 -16.57 -3.92
N LEU A 64 4.16 -16.08 -2.94
CA LEU A 64 4.47 -16.16 -1.51
C LEU A 64 3.60 -17.18 -0.76
N GLY A 65 2.55 -17.72 -1.39
CA GLY A 65 1.62 -18.66 -0.77
C GLY A 65 0.18 -18.38 -1.19
N GLU A 66 -0.79 -18.74 -0.34
CA GLU A 66 -2.19 -18.40 -0.56
C GLU A 66 -2.38 -16.87 -0.57
N PRO A 67 -2.94 -16.26 -1.64
CA PRO A 67 -2.92 -14.81 -1.81
C PRO A 67 -3.53 -14.02 -0.65
N MET A 68 -4.63 -14.52 -0.07
CA MET A 68 -5.26 -13.84 1.07
C MET A 68 -4.34 -13.83 2.29
N GLU A 69 -3.77 -14.98 2.66
CA GLU A 69 -2.82 -15.10 3.77
C GLU A 69 -1.57 -14.27 3.53
N ALA A 70 -1.03 -14.34 2.30
CA ALA A 70 0.12 -13.54 1.89
C ALA A 70 -0.17 -12.04 2.01
N SER A 71 -1.36 -11.58 1.63
CA SER A 71 -1.76 -10.17 1.77
C SER A 71 -1.85 -9.73 3.23
N LEU A 72 -2.35 -10.60 4.11
CA LEU A 72 -2.44 -10.34 5.56
C LEU A 72 -1.07 -10.37 6.23
N SER A 73 -0.09 -11.02 5.61
CA SER A 73 1.31 -11.04 6.03
C SER A 73 2.12 -9.84 5.53
N LEU A 74 1.58 -9.05 4.59
CA LEU A 74 2.23 -7.90 3.94
C LEU A 74 1.36 -6.64 4.08
N LEU A 75 1.36 -6.06 5.28
CA LEU A 75 0.54 -4.89 5.62
C LEU A 75 1.40 -3.72 6.06
N GLY A 76 0.85 -2.51 5.96
CA GLY A 76 1.36 -1.31 6.64
C GLY A 76 2.19 -0.36 5.79
N PHE A 77 2.94 0.54 6.43
CA PHE A 77 3.71 1.62 5.81
C PHE A 77 5.05 1.78 6.56
N PRO A 78 5.97 2.71 6.20
CA PRO A 78 7.32 2.67 6.77
C PRO A 78 7.31 2.78 8.29
N TRP A 79 8.15 1.97 8.93
CA TRP A 79 8.23 1.72 10.38
C TRP A 79 7.10 0.92 11.03
N SER A 80 5.90 0.91 10.46
CA SER A 80 4.77 0.13 10.96
C SER A 80 4.28 -0.80 9.87
N ALA A 81 4.93 -1.94 9.73
CA ALA A 81 4.60 -2.95 8.72
C ALA A 81 4.61 -4.35 9.30
N ARG A 82 3.73 -5.20 8.79
CA ARG A 82 3.82 -6.65 8.93
C ARG A 82 4.44 -7.19 7.64
N ILE A 83 5.56 -7.91 7.77
CA ILE A 83 6.27 -8.51 6.65
C ILE A 83 6.52 -9.97 6.97
N LEU A 84 5.80 -10.87 6.29
CA LEU A 84 5.91 -12.34 6.46
C LEU A 84 5.74 -12.76 7.94
N GLY A 85 4.77 -12.15 8.63
CA GLY A 85 4.49 -12.41 10.05
C GLY A 85 5.39 -11.64 11.03
N LEU A 86 6.43 -10.96 10.56
CA LEU A 86 7.24 -10.06 11.40
C LEU A 86 6.56 -8.69 11.49
N GLU A 87 6.14 -8.32 12.69
CA GLU A 87 5.58 -7.00 12.95
C GLU A 87 6.66 -6.00 13.30
N THR A 88 6.57 -4.80 12.72
CA THR A 88 7.40 -3.66 13.07
C THR A 88 6.49 -2.53 13.54
N ALA A 89 6.96 -1.74 14.51
CA ALA A 89 6.20 -0.62 15.04
C ALA A 89 6.99 0.69 14.97
N ASP A 90 6.33 1.78 14.55
CA ASP A 90 6.94 3.11 14.54
C ASP A 90 7.25 3.57 15.97
N PRO A 91 8.54 3.85 16.29
CA PRO A 91 8.91 4.32 17.63
C PRO A 91 8.16 5.58 18.06
N LEU A 92 7.77 6.42 17.12
CA LEU A 92 6.98 7.63 17.40
C LEU A 92 5.54 7.28 17.79
N LEU A 93 4.94 6.29 17.13
CA LEU A 93 3.61 5.80 17.47
C LEU A 93 3.62 5.16 18.87
N VAL A 94 4.60 4.30 19.17
CA VAL A 94 4.69 3.65 20.48
C VAL A 94 4.91 4.67 21.59
N ALA A 95 5.79 5.65 21.37
CA ALA A 95 6.02 6.75 22.31
C ALA A 95 4.73 7.57 22.55
N SER A 96 3.90 7.73 21.52
CA SER A 96 2.64 8.46 21.60
C SER A 96 1.56 7.72 22.38
N LEU A 97 1.51 6.39 22.25
CA LEU A 97 0.62 5.55 23.07
C LEU A 97 1.04 5.60 24.54
N ALA A 98 2.35 5.47 24.80
CA ALA A 98 2.90 5.59 26.14
C ALA A 98 2.64 6.97 26.76
N ALA A 99 2.77 8.05 25.99
CA ALA A 99 2.47 9.41 26.44
C ALA A 99 0.99 9.64 26.80
N GLN A 100 0.08 8.83 26.25
CA GLN A 100 -1.35 8.83 26.60
C GLN A 100 -1.67 7.92 27.79
N GLY A 101 -0.66 7.25 28.39
CA GLY A 101 -0.87 6.27 29.46
C GLY A 101 -1.46 4.94 28.97
N LEU A 102 -1.49 4.70 27.65
CA LEU A 102 -1.97 3.46 27.07
C LEU A 102 -0.82 2.45 27.04
N LEU A 103 -1.04 1.28 27.64
CA LEU A 103 -0.12 0.16 27.54
C LEU A 103 -0.25 -0.48 26.15
N PRO A 104 0.78 -0.41 25.28
CA PRO A 104 0.72 -1.07 23.99
C PRO A 104 0.67 -2.59 24.17
N PRO A 105 -0.04 -3.32 23.29
CA PRO A 105 -0.02 -4.78 23.29
C PRO A 105 1.40 -5.34 23.26
N ALA A 106 1.65 -6.48 23.91
CA ALA A 106 2.98 -7.08 23.97
C ALA A 106 3.59 -7.30 22.57
N LEU A 107 2.77 -7.67 21.60
CA LEU A 107 3.18 -7.86 20.21
C LEU A 107 3.73 -6.56 19.57
N LEU A 108 3.14 -5.41 19.90
CA LEU A 108 3.60 -4.11 19.41
C LEU A 108 4.96 -3.71 20.04
N LEU A 109 5.18 -4.06 21.32
CA LEU A 109 6.48 -3.90 21.97
C LEU A 109 7.57 -4.79 21.36
N VAL A 110 7.23 -6.04 21.01
CA VAL A 110 8.13 -6.92 20.27
C VAL A 110 8.43 -6.33 18.89
N GLY A 111 7.41 -5.82 18.19
CA GLY A 111 7.59 -5.17 16.90
C GLY A 111 8.39 -3.86 16.95
N LEU A 112 8.45 -3.19 18.11
CA LEU A 112 9.33 -2.04 18.33
C LEU A 112 10.81 -2.47 18.49
N ALA A 113 11.09 -3.67 18.98
CA ALA A 113 12.46 -4.12 19.20
C ALA A 113 13.27 -4.19 17.89
N ILE A 114 12.62 -4.57 16.79
CA ILE A 114 13.21 -4.66 15.44
C ILE A 114 13.79 -3.31 14.97
N PRO A 115 12.99 -2.24 14.83
CA PRO A 115 13.48 -0.95 14.37
C PRO A 115 14.51 -0.31 15.31
N LEU A 116 14.36 -0.47 16.62
CA LEU A 116 15.34 0.03 17.58
C LEU A 116 16.66 -0.73 17.51
N GLY A 117 16.62 -2.07 17.39
CA GLY A 117 17.80 -2.89 17.22
C GLY A 117 18.56 -2.54 15.93
N LEU A 118 17.85 -2.35 14.83
CA LEU A 118 18.44 -1.84 13.58
C LEU A 118 19.05 -0.45 13.77
N ALA A 119 18.39 0.46 14.50
CA ALA A 119 18.93 1.78 14.80
C ALA A 119 20.20 1.73 15.68
N VAL A 120 20.27 0.80 16.64
CA VAL A 120 21.45 0.59 17.49
C VAL A 120 22.63 0.02 16.70
N VAL A 121 22.39 -0.87 15.74
CA VAL A 121 23.47 -1.47 14.93
C VAL A 121 23.89 -0.55 13.78
N PHE A 122 22.92 0.00 13.06
CA PHE A 122 23.12 0.72 11.80
C PHE A 122 22.95 2.24 11.91
N GLY A 123 22.59 2.77 13.08
CA GLY A 123 22.34 4.20 13.26
C GLY A 123 21.10 4.66 12.50
N LYS A 124 21.17 5.84 11.89
CA LYS A 124 20.06 6.42 11.12
C LYS A 124 19.96 5.87 9.68
N VAL A 125 20.37 4.63 9.43
CA VAL A 125 20.36 4.03 8.08
C VAL A 125 18.98 4.07 7.43
N PHE A 126 17.90 3.92 8.22
CA PHE A 126 16.54 4.08 7.73
C PHE A 126 16.34 5.41 6.99
N CYS A 127 16.84 6.52 7.54
CA CYS A 127 16.64 7.85 6.97
C CYS A 127 17.15 7.94 5.54
N SER A 128 18.20 7.20 5.18
CA SER A 128 18.79 7.27 3.85
C SER A 128 18.41 6.12 2.92
N HIS A 129 18.00 4.96 3.43
CA HIS A 129 17.73 3.76 2.62
C HIS A 129 16.25 3.40 2.50
N LEU A 130 15.41 3.75 3.48
CA LEU A 130 14.01 3.31 3.57
C LEU A 130 13.01 4.46 3.68
N CYS A 131 13.41 5.63 4.21
CA CYS A 131 12.52 6.77 4.36
C CYS A 131 12.05 7.31 2.98
N PRO A 132 10.75 7.26 2.65
CA PRO A 132 10.26 7.73 1.36
C PRO A 132 10.32 9.26 1.24
N ALA A 133 10.16 9.99 2.35
CA ALA A 133 10.33 11.45 2.36
C ALA A 133 11.76 11.86 2.00
N ARG A 134 12.78 11.08 2.39
CA ARG A 134 14.16 11.38 2.01
C ARG A 134 14.36 11.28 0.50
N LEU A 135 13.73 10.31 -0.17
CA LEU A 135 13.77 10.21 -1.63
C LEU A 135 13.21 11.48 -2.27
N LEU A 136 12.07 11.98 -1.78
CA LEU A 136 11.46 13.22 -2.25
C LEU A 136 12.37 14.44 -2.03
N PHE A 137 12.94 14.59 -0.83
CA PHE A 137 13.89 15.69 -0.57
C PHE A 137 15.15 15.59 -1.43
N GLU A 138 15.64 14.39 -1.77
CA GLU A 138 16.76 14.27 -2.72
C GLU A 138 16.41 14.62 -4.16
N ILE A 139 15.15 14.46 -4.54
CA ILE A 139 14.63 15.00 -5.80
C ILE A 139 14.56 16.52 -5.68
N GLY A 140 14.07 17.05 -4.57
CA GLY A 140 14.06 18.48 -4.23
C GLY A 140 15.44 19.14 -4.30
N GLU A 141 16.47 18.53 -3.70
CA GLU A 141 17.87 18.96 -3.77
C GLU A 141 18.33 19.14 -5.23
N ARG A 142 17.90 18.24 -6.14
CA ARG A 142 18.23 18.33 -7.58
C ARG A 142 17.43 19.42 -8.29
N VAL A 143 16.14 19.57 -7.96
CA VAL A 143 15.28 20.64 -8.49
C VAL A 143 15.86 22.00 -8.11
N ARG A 144 16.18 22.20 -6.83
CA ARG A 144 16.86 23.40 -6.33
C ARG A 144 18.16 23.68 -7.08
N ALA A 145 19.01 22.67 -7.25
CA ALA A 145 20.26 22.81 -8.02
C ALA A 145 20.00 23.19 -9.48
N GLY A 146 18.92 22.69 -10.08
CA GLY A 146 18.46 23.10 -11.41
C GLY A 146 18.03 24.56 -11.46
N LEU A 147 17.20 25.01 -10.52
CA LEU A 147 16.75 26.40 -10.40
C LEU A 147 17.93 27.38 -10.22
N LEU A 148 18.88 27.05 -9.35
CA LEU A 148 20.10 27.85 -9.16
C LEU A 148 20.94 27.93 -10.45
N ARG A 149 21.00 26.84 -11.24
CA ARG A 149 21.68 26.85 -12.55
C ARG A 149 20.96 27.68 -13.60
N LEU A 150 19.64 27.81 -13.50
CA LEU A 150 18.83 28.68 -14.35
C LEU A 150 18.92 30.17 -13.92
N GLY A 151 19.72 30.49 -12.90
CA GLY A 151 19.90 31.86 -12.43
C GLY A 151 18.80 32.35 -11.49
N VAL A 152 17.93 31.46 -10.99
CA VAL A 152 16.93 31.82 -9.97
C VAL A 152 17.66 32.05 -8.64
N PRO A 153 17.63 33.26 -8.07
CA PRO A 153 18.24 33.51 -6.78
C PRO A 153 17.37 32.87 -5.69
N LEU A 154 17.88 31.83 -5.03
CA LEU A 154 17.19 31.17 -3.93
C LEU A 154 17.93 31.44 -2.61
N PRO A 155 17.23 31.85 -1.54
CA PRO A 155 17.84 32.02 -0.23
C PRO A 155 18.35 30.67 0.30
N GLU A 156 19.43 30.69 1.08
CA GLU A 156 19.99 29.51 1.73
C GLU A 156 19.92 29.67 3.25
N TRP A 157 18.72 29.52 3.80
CA TRP A 157 18.54 29.59 5.24
C TRP A 157 19.01 28.30 5.89
N GLN A 158 20.04 28.39 6.73
CA GLN A 158 20.52 27.29 7.55
C GLN A 158 20.34 27.62 9.04
N ARG A 159 19.73 26.71 9.79
CA ARG A 159 19.69 26.76 11.27
C ARG A 159 20.72 25.78 11.84
N PRO A 160 21.56 26.21 12.81
CA PRO A 160 22.48 25.29 13.48
C PRO A 160 21.77 24.41 14.54
N GLU A 161 20.69 24.90 15.13
CA GLU A 161 20.00 24.27 16.27
C GLU A 161 19.24 23.00 15.85
N ARG A 162 19.49 21.88 16.55
CA ARG A 162 18.71 20.64 16.38
C ARG A 162 17.46 20.71 17.25
N LEU A 163 16.34 21.04 16.65
CA LEU A 163 15.04 21.20 17.33
C LEU A 163 14.19 19.91 17.34
N GLY A 164 14.64 18.82 16.72
CA GLY A 164 13.87 17.57 16.63
C GLY A 164 13.45 17.00 17.98
N GLY A 165 14.24 17.21 19.05
CA GLY A 165 13.86 16.85 20.41
C GLY A 165 12.71 17.70 20.98
N TRP A 166 12.68 18.99 20.65
CA TRP A 166 11.57 19.88 21.01
C TRP A 166 10.30 19.57 20.21
N VAL A 167 10.45 19.24 18.92
CA VAL A 167 9.34 18.76 18.08
C VAL A 167 8.79 17.43 18.63
N LEU A 168 9.68 16.53 19.08
CA LEU A 168 9.27 15.28 19.74
C LEU A 168 8.49 15.57 21.03
N ALA A 169 9.04 16.37 21.94
CA ALA A 169 8.38 16.69 23.21
C ALA A 169 7.04 17.41 23.02
N GLY A 170 7.01 18.43 22.17
CA GLY A 170 5.79 19.17 21.83
C GLY A 170 4.76 18.33 21.11
N GLY A 171 5.18 17.45 20.20
CA GLY A 171 4.28 16.53 19.50
C GLY A 171 3.69 15.46 20.42
N LEU A 172 4.49 14.89 21.33
CA LEU A 172 3.98 13.96 22.36
C LEU A 172 2.98 14.64 23.28
N LEU A 173 3.27 15.87 23.73
CA LEU A 173 2.34 16.68 24.52
C LEU A 173 1.05 16.95 23.74
N ALA A 174 1.14 17.40 22.49
CA ALA A 174 -0.02 17.65 21.65
C ALA A 174 -0.86 16.38 21.44
N THR A 175 -0.23 15.23 21.19
CA THR A 175 -0.93 13.94 21.06
C THR A 175 -1.61 13.53 22.37
N SER A 176 -0.96 13.73 23.53
CA SER A 176 -1.58 13.45 24.83
C SER A 176 -2.82 14.31 25.12
N LEU A 177 -2.87 15.53 24.56
CA LEU A 177 -3.97 16.49 24.78
C LEU A 177 -5.11 16.40 23.77
N SER A 178 -4.83 16.00 22.52
CA SER A 178 -5.78 16.18 21.40
C SER A 178 -6.39 14.89 20.85
N SER A 179 -5.94 13.72 21.32
CA SER A 179 -6.21 12.38 20.73
C SER A 179 -6.03 12.28 19.19
N ALA A 180 -5.49 13.34 18.56
CA ALA A 180 -5.35 13.48 17.14
C ALA A 180 -4.04 12.85 16.65
N ALA A 181 -4.03 12.43 15.39
CA ALA A 181 -2.85 11.93 14.70
C ALA A 181 -1.88 13.07 14.33
N VAL A 182 -1.41 13.84 15.32
CA VAL A 182 -0.56 15.04 15.18
C VAL A 182 0.66 14.78 14.28
N TRP A 183 1.25 13.59 14.35
CA TRP A 183 2.40 13.23 13.52
C TRP A 183 2.12 13.22 12.02
N LEU A 184 0.88 12.96 11.60
CA LEU A 184 0.48 13.06 10.18
C LEU A 184 0.49 14.51 9.68
N LEU A 185 0.47 15.50 10.56
CA LEU A 185 0.53 16.93 10.22
C LEU A 185 1.96 17.50 10.25
N ILE A 186 2.87 16.80 10.92
CA ILE A 186 4.24 17.28 11.14
C ILE A 186 5.25 16.50 10.30
N VAL A 187 5.10 15.18 10.20
CA VAL A 187 6.15 14.25 9.76
C VAL A 187 5.92 13.81 8.31
N PRO A 188 6.74 14.29 7.33
CA PRO A 188 6.50 14.06 5.90
C PRO A 188 6.42 12.60 5.48
N TYR A 189 7.17 11.69 6.12
CA TYR A 189 7.09 10.27 5.73
C TYR A 189 5.76 9.65 6.15
N ALA A 190 5.21 10.06 7.29
CA ALA A 190 3.93 9.59 7.79
C ALA A 190 2.79 10.18 6.97
N SER A 191 2.82 11.49 6.70
CA SER A 191 1.88 12.18 5.82
C SER A 191 1.90 11.61 4.40
N LEU A 192 3.07 11.29 3.85
CA LEU A 192 3.21 10.67 2.54
C LEU A 192 2.64 9.24 2.53
N GLY A 193 2.96 8.43 3.54
CA GLY A 193 2.47 7.06 3.63
C GLY A 193 0.94 7.01 3.71
N ALA A 194 0.36 7.76 4.65
CA ALA A 194 -1.09 7.83 4.83
C ALA A 194 -1.78 8.55 3.66
N GLY A 195 -1.20 9.62 3.12
CA GLY A 195 -1.73 10.34 1.96
C GLY A 195 -1.76 9.45 0.71
N LEU A 196 -0.74 8.62 0.49
CA LEU A 196 -0.72 7.66 -0.61
C LEU A 196 -1.76 6.56 -0.41
N HIS A 197 -1.95 6.07 0.83
CA HIS A 197 -3.03 5.12 1.13
C HIS A 197 -4.40 5.71 0.81
N LEU A 198 -4.68 6.93 1.29
CA LEU A 198 -5.95 7.61 0.99
C LEU A 198 -6.12 7.84 -0.51
N LEU A 199 -5.07 8.25 -1.22
CA LEU A 199 -5.11 8.49 -2.65
C LEU A 199 -5.44 7.20 -3.42
N VAL A 200 -4.78 6.10 -3.07
CA VAL A 200 -5.03 4.78 -3.69
C VAL A 200 -6.48 4.37 -3.44
N MET A 201 -6.98 4.54 -2.21
CA MET A 201 -8.37 4.24 -1.81
C MET A 201 -9.44 5.16 -2.44
N GLY A 202 -9.06 6.13 -3.30
CA GLY A 202 -9.98 7.12 -3.84
C GLY A 202 -10.51 8.13 -2.81
N ALA A 203 -9.89 8.19 -1.63
CA ALA A 203 -10.24 9.10 -0.54
C ALA A 203 -9.46 10.43 -0.62
N GLY A 204 -9.94 11.44 0.10
CA GLY A 204 -9.33 12.77 0.14
C GLY A 204 -7.93 12.79 0.75
N ALA A 205 -6.89 12.72 -0.08
CA ALA A 205 -5.48 12.77 0.34
C ALA A 205 -4.88 14.18 0.43
N GLY A 206 -5.62 15.21 -0.03
CA GLY A 206 -5.10 16.55 -0.30
C GLY A 206 -4.43 17.21 0.91
N ALA A 207 -4.99 17.08 2.11
CA ALA A 207 -4.41 17.67 3.33
C ALA A 207 -3.05 17.04 3.67
N LEU A 208 -2.93 15.71 3.64
CA LEU A 208 -1.70 14.99 3.98
C LEU A 208 -0.61 15.17 2.92
N LEU A 209 -0.97 15.11 1.64
CA LEU A 209 -0.03 15.41 0.56
C LEU A 209 0.35 16.89 0.53
N GLY A 210 -0.53 17.78 1.00
CA GLY A 210 -0.25 19.19 1.23
C GLY A 210 0.88 19.40 2.25
N VAL A 211 0.92 18.63 3.34
CA VAL A 211 2.04 18.66 4.32
C VAL A 211 3.35 18.26 3.65
N VAL A 212 3.34 17.21 2.82
CA VAL A 212 4.53 16.78 2.07
C VAL A 212 4.98 17.87 1.09
N GLY A 213 4.05 18.44 0.34
CA GLY A 213 4.29 19.52 -0.61
C GLY A 213 4.82 20.80 0.06
N PHE A 214 4.30 21.14 1.24
CA PHE A 214 4.78 22.25 2.06
C PHE A 214 6.24 22.05 2.45
N TRP A 215 6.58 20.91 3.08
CA TRP A 215 7.96 20.65 3.49
C TRP A 215 8.91 20.55 2.30
N LEU A 216 8.49 19.93 1.19
CA LEU A 216 9.29 19.86 -0.04
C LEU A 216 9.54 21.27 -0.61
N SER A 217 8.54 22.14 -0.59
CA SER A 217 8.66 23.54 -1.05
C SER A 217 9.62 24.32 -0.16
N VAL A 218 9.54 24.16 1.16
CA VAL A 218 10.49 24.77 2.11
C VAL A 218 11.91 24.29 1.83
N ASP A 219 12.10 22.98 1.63
CA ASP A 219 13.42 22.39 1.34
C ASP A 219 14.02 22.90 0.01
N VAL A 220 13.19 23.02 -1.03
CA VAL A 220 13.62 23.47 -2.36
C VAL A 220 13.87 24.98 -2.40
N LEU A 221 12.95 25.78 -1.84
CA LEU A 221 12.92 27.23 -2.05
C LEU A 221 13.64 28.02 -0.96
N VAL A 222 13.59 27.55 0.29
CA VAL A 222 13.97 28.37 1.46
C VAL A 222 15.16 27.81 2.22
N ALA A 223 15.07 26.55 2.67
CA ALA A 223 15.94 25.99 3.69
C ALA A 223 16.28 24.52 3.38
N PRO A 224 17.28 24.25 2.52
CA PRO A 224 17.60 22.89 2.08
C PRO A 224 18.06 22.01 3.24
N GLY A 225 17.46 20.83 3.35
CA GLY A 225 17.71 19.85 4.40
C GLY A 225 17.07 20.17 5.75
N LEU A 226 16.37 21.30 5.91
CA LEU A 226 15.91 21.82 7.21
C LEU A 226 15.12 20.78 8.00
N PHE A 227 14.13 20.14 7.38
CA PHE A 227 13.28 19.21 8.09
C PHE A 227 14.07 17.99 8.60
N CYS A 228 14.78 17.29 7.71
CA CYS A 228 15.52 16.08 8.07
C CYS A 228 16.70 16.35 9.00
N LYS A 229 17.32 17.53 8.92
CA LYS A 229 18.49 17.93 9.72
C LYS A 229 18.10 18.48 11.10
N ASN A 230 17.05 19.30 11.16
CA ASN A 230 16.77 20.11 12.36
C ASN A 230 15.45 19.76 13.04
N LEU A 231 14.42 19.33 12.32
CA LEU A 231 13.04 19.25 12.86
C LEU A 231 12.50 17.83 13.03
N CYS A 232 13.03 16.85 12.30
CA CYS A 232 12.49 15.50 12.27
C CYS A 232 12.59 14.80 13.65
N PRO A 233 11.46 14.51 14.34
CA PRO A 233 11.47 13.87 15.65
C PRO A 233 11.98 12.43 15.59
N THR A 234 11.60 11.67 14.56
CA THR A 234 12.12 10.32 14.30
C THR A 234 13.63 10.36 14.03
N GLY A 235 14.10 11.37 13.28
CA GLY A 235 15.53 11.58 13.04
C GLY A 235 16.29 11.81 14.34
N PHE A 236 15.73 12.58 15.27
CA PHE A 236 16.30 12.80 16.60
C PHE A 236 16.32 11.50 17.43
N LEU A 237 15.23 10.73 17.49
CA LEU A 237 15.18 9.44 18.20
C LEU A 237 16.29 8.49 17.71
N LEU A 238 16.43 8.35 16.39
CA LEU A 238 17.45 7.49 15.80
C LEU A 238 18.87 8.01 16.02
N GLU A 239 19.08 9.32 16.17
CA GLU A 239 20.38 9.87 16.58
C GLU A 239 20.76 9.46 17.98
N GLN A 240 19.81 9.43 18.91
CA GLN A 240 20.07 9.04 20.30
C GLN A 240 20.51 7.57 20.37
N LEU A 241 19.85 6.69 19.61
CA LEU A 241 20.21 5.27 19.51
C LEU A 241 21.48 5.05 18.68
N GLY A 242 21.64 5.83 17.61
CA GLY A 242 22.77 5.75 16.69
C GLY A 242 24.11 6.16 17.29
N ARG A 243 24.15 6.68 18.52
CA ARG A 243 25.39 6.84 19.31
C ARG A 243 26.12 5.50 19.50
N PHE A 244 25.36 4.41 19.57
CA PHE A 244 25.87 3.05 19.70
C PHE A 244 26.11 2.35 18.35
N ALA A 245 25.82 3.03 17.23
CA ALA A 245 25.94 2.48 15.88
C ALA A 245 27.32 1.89 15.63
N ARG A 246 27.31 0.69 15.05
CA ARG A 246 28.49 -0.09 14.67
C ARG A 246 28.83 0.08 13.19
N LEU A 247 27.84 0.39 12.36
CA LEU A 247 28.07 0.87 11.00
C LEU A 247 28.45 2.35 11.05
N ARG A 248 29.69 2.67 10.70
CA ARG A 248 30.21 4.05 10.68
C ARG A 248 30.88 4.37 9.36
N VAL A 249 30.94 5.66 9.03
CA VAL A 249 31.81 6.15 7.96
C VAL A 249 33.16 6.44 8.57
N GLY A 250 34.11 5.55 8.34
CA GLY A 250 35.48 5.67 8.82
C GLY A 250 36.45 6.14 7.74
N LYS A 251 37.67 6.41 8.17
CA LYS A 251 38.80 6.68 7.29
C LYS A 251 39.58 5.38 7.09
N HIS A 252 40.10 5.18 5.88
CA HIS A 252 41.08 4.13 5.63
C HIS A 252 42.27 4.23 6.60
N ALA A 253 42.70 3.09 7.17
CA ALA A 253 43.78 3.06 8.16
C ALA A 253 45.11 3.56 7.57
N ASP A 254 45.31 3.29 6.28
CA ASP A 254 46.43 3.68 5.43
C ASP A 254 46.26 5.05 4.76
N ALA A 255 45.12 5.73 4.94
CA ALA A 255 44.88 7.01 4.29
C ALA A 255 45.61 8.17 5.01
N GLY A 256 46.40 8.94 4.26
CA GLY A 256 47.01 10.20 4.69
C GLY A 256 46.00 11.31 5.02
N ALA A 257 46.48 12.49 5.43
CA ALA A 257 45.62 13.63 5.76
C ALA A 257 44.75 14.11 4.58
N CYS A 258 43.60 14.73 4.90
CA CYS A 258 42.78 15.41 3.90
C CYS A 258 43.53 16.66 3.39
N PRO A 259 43.47 17.00 2.08
CA PRO A 259 44.01 18.23 1.56
C PRO A 259 43.49 19.43 2.36
N PRO A 260 44.36 20.40 2.66
CA PRO A 260 43.95 21.61 3.36
C PRO A 260 42.82 22.30 2.58
N GLY A 261 41.79 22.73 3.31
CA GLY A 261 40.62 23.42 2.75
C GLY A 261 39.57 22.54 2.05
N CYS A 262 39.75 21.21 2.00
CA CYS A 262 38.76 20.33 1.37
C CYS A 262 37.47 20.20 2.20
N ASN A 263 36.34 20.65 1.65
CA ASN A 263 35.01 20.57 2.26
C ASN A 263 34.00 19.74 1.43
N GLU A 264 34.45 19.00 0.42
CA GLU A 264 33.56 18.24 -0.49
C GLU A 264 32.64 17.24 0.23
N CYS A 265 33.14 16.60 1.30
CA CYS A 265 32.34 15.69 2.12
C CYS A 265 31.21 16.42 2.86
N GLN A 266 31.46 17.66 3.31
CA GLN A 266 30.47 18.49 3.99
C GLN A 266 29.42 19.01 3.01
N ARG A 267 29.85 19.47 1.83
CA ARG A 267 28.97 19.99 0.76
C ARG A 267 28.02 18.93 0.21
N THR A 268 28.47 17.67 0.12
CA THR A 268 27.61 16.56 -0.35
C THR A 268 26.75 15.93 0.75
N CYS A 269 27.08 16.18 2.03
CA CYS A 269 26.32 15.64 3.15
C CYS A 269 24.97 16.37 3.27
N PRO A 270 23.83 15.65 3.33
CA PRO A 270 22.52 16.31 3.48
C PRO A 270 22.35 17.07 4.80
N TYR A 271 23.18 16.73 5.79
CA TYR A 271 23.16 17.31 7.12
C TYR A 271 24.34 18.27 7.36
N SER A 272 25.15 18.54 6.33
CA SER A 272 26.37 19.36 6.42
C SER A 272 27.41 18.83 7.42
N LEU A 273 27.48 17.51 7.61
CA LEU A 273 28.41 16.83 8.53
C LEU A 273 29.78 16.61 7.87
N LEU A 274 30.85 16.64 8.67
CA LEU A 274 32.22 16.51 8.17
C LEU A 274 32.92 15.31 8.84
N PRO A 275 33.07 14.16 8.14
CA PRO A 275 33.71 12.97 8.71
C PRO A 275 35.13 13.19 9.24
N PRO A 276 36.04 13.91 8.54
CA PRO A 276 37.38 14.20 9.05
C PRO A 276 37.42 14.96 10.37
N ALA A 277 36.41 15.77 10.67
CA ALA A 277 36.31 16.54 11.92
C ALA A 277 35.58 15.77 13.04
N GLY A 278 35.19 14.51 12.82
CA GLY A 278 34.43 13.72 13.79
C GLY A 278 32.98 14.18 14.02
N THR A 279 32.53 15.26 13.37
CA THR A 279 31.21 15.89 13.60
C THR A 279 30.03 15.09 13.07
N HIS A 280 30.30 13.98 12.37
CA HIS A 280 29.30 13.15 11.71
C HIS A 280 28.55 12.21 12.65
N LEU A 281 29.04 11.92 13.85
CA LEU A 281 28.36 11.07 14.81
C LEU A 281 27.56 11.92 15.81
N PRO A 282 26.36 11.48 16.24
CA PRO A 282 25.58 10.33 15.75
C PRO A 282 24.69 10.66 14.53
N GLY A 283 24.83 11.87 13.94
CA GLY A 283 23.92 12.38 12.91
C GLY A 283 24.01 11.71 11.53
N CYS A 284 25.01 10.87 11.29
CA CYS A 284 25.22 10.21 10.00
C CYS A 284 24.14 9.16 9.72
N ASP A 285 23.56 9.22 8.52
CA ASP A 285 22.59 8.26 8.00
C ASP A 285 23.22 7.11 7.20
N ALA A 286 24.55 7.02 7.21
CA ALA A 286 25.35 6.08 6.42
C ALA A 286 25.01 6.03 4.91
N CYS A 287 24.47 7.12 4.33
CA CYS A 287 24.15 7.21 2.91
C CYS A 287 25.38 7.03 2.01
N GLY A 288 26.58 7.34 2.52
CA GLY A 288 27.87 7.15 1.85
C GLY A 288 28.12 8.08 0.66
N ARG A 289 27.38 9.19 0.52
CA ARG A 289 27.65 10.19 -0.54
C ARG A 289 29.07 10.77 -0.42
N CYS A 290 29.53 11.00 0.82
CA CYS A 290 30.90 11.44 1.10
C CYS A 290 31.97 10.44 0.61
N ILE A 291 31.72 9.13 0.72
CA ILE A 291 32.63 8.08 0.23
C ILE A 291 32.81 8.19 -1.28
N THR A 292 31.70 8.34 -2.01
CA THR A 292 31.71 8.40 -3.48
C THR A 292 32.25 9.71 -4.04
N THR A 293 32.05 10.81 -3.33
CA THR A 293 32.46 12.14 -3.79
C THR A 293 33.89 12.48 -3.37
N CYS A 294 34.45 11.78 -2.37
CA CYS A 294 35.80 12.05 -1.88
C CYS A 294 36.83 11.97 -3.02
N PRO A 295 37.50 13.07 -3.42
CA PRO A 295 38.43 13.10 -4.57
C PRO A 295 39.66 12.21 -4.41
N SER A 296 39.85 11.68 -3.21
CA SER A 296 41.04 10.97 -2.76
C SER A 296 40.74 9.57 -2.23
N GLY A 297 39.48 9.14 -2.29
CA GLY A 297 39.08 7.78 -1.91
C GLY A 297 39.39 7.40 -0.44
N ARG A 298 39.48 8.37 0.48
CA ARG A 298 39.97 8.11 1.86
C ARG A 298 38.93 7.53 2.82
N LEU A 299 37.66 7.52 2.45
CA LEU A 299 36.56 7.13 3.32
C LEU A 299 36.02 5.75 2.95
N ARG A 300 35.60 4.99 3.95
CA ARG A 300 34.93 3.68 3.79
C ARG A 300 33.80 3.53 4.79
N ARG A 301 32.92 2.56 4.57
CA ARG A 301 32.02 2.08 5.61
C ARG A 301 32.75 1.04 6.45
N GLU A 302 32.71 1.19 7.76
CA GLU A 302 33.25 0.25 8.72
C GLU A 302 32.08 -0.38 9.45
N LEU A 303 32.04 -1.71 9.49
CA LEU A 303 31.07 -2.47 10.25
C LEU A 303 31.83 -3.26 11.30
N VAL A 304 31.77 -2.83 12.55
CA VAL A 304 32.44 -3.50 13.67
C VAL A 304 31.42 -4.41 14.38
N LEU A 305 31.33 -5.67 13.95
CA LEU A 305 30.48 -6.67 14.58
C LEU A 305 31.27 -7.46 15.62
N PRO A 306 30.88 -7.50 16.91
CA PRO A 306 31.06 -8.71 17.70
C PRO A 306 29.99 -9.74 17.28
N LEU A 307 30.31 -11.03 17.40
CA LEU A 307 29.49 -12.18 16.97
C LEU A 307 27.97 -11.94 17.08
N VAL A 308 27.30 -11.85 15.92
CA VAL A 308 25.85 -11.67 15.73
C VAL A 308 25.11 -13.00 15.95
N GLY A 309 25.54 -13.80 16.92
CA GLY A 309 24.94 -15.11 17.22
C GLY A 309 23.59 -15.02 17.93
N LEU A 310 23.31 -13.90 18.61
CA LEU A 310 22.15 -13.77 19.50
C LEU A 310 20.89 -13.18 18.84
N LEU A 311 21.05 -12.34 17.80
CA LEU A 311 19.92 -11.76 17.07
C LEU A 311 19.36 -12.67 15.96
N VAL A 312 19.89 -13.88 15.77
CA VAL A 312 19.29 -14.86 14.86
C VAL A 312 18.43 -15.86 15.65
N TRP A 313 18.74 -16.08 16.94
CA TRP A 313 18.03 -17.03 17.80
C TRP A 313 16.74 -16.48 18.42
N ALA A 314 16.64 -15.16 18.64
CA ALA A 314 15.39 -14.53 19.11
C ALA A 314 14.30 -14.41 18.02
N TRP A 315 14.54 -14.96 16.83
CA TRP A 315 13.81 -14.69 15.57
C TRP A 315 13.24 -15.94 14.91
N LEU A 316 13.14 -17.04 15.65
CA LEU A 316 12.31 -18.17 15.23
C LEU A 316 10.85 -17.80 15.52
N PRO A 317 9.98 -17.73 14.50
CA PRO A 317 8.56 -17.45 14.72
C PRO A 317 7.96 -18.59 15.54
N ALA A 318 7.42 -18.27 16.72
CA ALA A 318 6.41 -19.11 17.33
C ALA A 318 5.14 -18.95 16.49
N SER A 319 4.74 -20.02 15.79
CA SER A 319 3.47 -20.09 15.10
C SER A 319 2.35 -19.90 16.14
N ALA A 320 1.64 -18.78 16.03
CA ALA A 320 0.38 -18.58 16.73
C ALA A 320 -0.73 -18.63 15.67
N GLU A 321 -1.40 -19.77 15.58
CA GLU A 321 -2.65 -19.90 14.82
C GLU A 321 -3.76 -19.19 15.59
N ALA A 322 -4.14 -18.01 15.13
CA ALA A 322 -5.36 -17.35 15.59
C ALA A 322 -6.53 -17.77 14.69
N HIS A 323 -7.43 -18.55 15.26
CA HIS A 323 -8.74 -18.89 14.74
C HIS A 323 -9.75 -17.88 15.26
N HIS A 324 -10.44 -17.09 14.42
CA HIS A 324 -11.82 -16.62 14.64
C HIS A 324 -12.36 -15.91 13.39
N ASN A 325 -13.63 -16.16 13.09
CA ASN A 325 -14.42 -15.62 11.99
C ASN A 325 -15.71 -15.02 12.56
N LYS A 326 -16.18 -13.85 12.12
CA LYS A 326 -17.56 -13.38 12.42
C LYS A 326 -18.05 -12.18 11.59
N GLY A 327 -19.28 -12.30 11.06
CA GLY A 327 -20.20 -11.17 10.84
C GLY A 327 -21.17 -11.30 9.65
N MET A 328 -22.34 -11.94 9.84
CA MET A 328 -23.56 -11.78 9.01
C MET A 328 -24.83 -12.09 9.84
N PRO A 329 -26.01 -11.57 9.47
CA PRO A 329 -27.19 -11.52 10.33
C PRO A 329 -27.84 -12.88 10.58
N HIS A 330 -28.49 -12.99 11.74
CA HIS A 330 -29.02 -14.22 12.30
C HIS A 330 -30.40 -14.55 11.74
N TYR A 331 -30.52 -15.62 10.94
CA TYR A 331 -31.48 -16.73 11.06
C TYR A 331 -31.02 -17.82 10.08
N GLY A 332 -30.56 -18.97 10.59
CA GLY A 332 -30.02 -20.08 9.76
C GLY A 332 -28.70 -20.68 10.23
N TYR A 333 -28.56 -21.03 11.53
CA TYR A 333 -27.30 -21.51 12.13
C TYR A 333 -26.77 -22.85 11.57
N TYR A 334 -27.51 -23.52 10.68
CA TYR A 334 -27.13 -24.82 10.12
C TYR A 334 -26.84 -24.82 8.62
N ASP A 335 -27.06 -23.69 7.93
CA ASP A 335 -26.84 -23.58 6.49
C ASP A 335 -25.58 -22.76 6.19
N ASN A 336 -24.57 -23.44 5.63
CA ASN A 336 -23.29 -22.86 5.26
C ASN A 336 -23.43 -22.12 3.92
N TYR A 337 -23.83 -20.84 3.95
CA TYR A 337 -23.94 -20.02 2.74
C TYR A 337 -22.57 -19.49 2.30
N ALA A 338 -22.13 -19.87 1.09
CA ALA A 338 -21.02 -19.19 0.42
C ALA A 338 -21.47 -17.79 -0.05
N GLN A 339 -20.73 -16.74 0.31
CA GLN A 339 -20.96 -15.38 -0.17
C GLN A 339 -20.49 -15.27 -1.62
N VAL A 340 -21.37 -15.55 -2.59
CA VAL A 340 -21.12 -15.44 -4.04
C VAL A 340 -21.85 -14.22 -4.63
N PRO A 341 -21.37 -13.65 -5.76
CA PRO A 341 -22.03 -12.53 -6.42
C PRO A 341 -23.45 -12.93 -6.84
N SER A 342 -24.41 -12.06 -6.53
CA SER A 342 -25.80 -12.17 -6.95
C SER A 342 -26.07 -11.20 -8.11
N GLU A 343 -26.57 -11.70 -9.23
CA GLU A 343 -27.09 -10.90 -10.33
C GLU A 343 -28.62 -10.84 -10.23
N GLU A 344 -29.21 -9.65 -10.37
CA GLU A 344 -30.67 -9.46 -10.28
C GLU A 344 -31.25 -9.11 -11.64
N PHE A 345 -32.33 -9.79 -12.01
CA PHE A 345 -33.06 -9.61 -13.27
C PHE A 345 -34.51 -9.30 -12.96
N LEU A 346 -35.15 -8.46 -13.78
CA LEU A 346 -36.56 -8.07 -13.63
C LEU A 346 -37.26 -8.04 -14.99
N THR A 347 -38.53 -8.46 -15.04
CA THR A 347 -39.42 -8.32 -16.18
C THR A 347 -40.82 -7.94 -15.69
N ILE A 348 -41.54 -7.17 -16.50
CA ILE A 348 -42.94 -6.82 -16.26
C ILE A 348 -43.72 -7.22 -17.50
N GLN A 349 -44.66 -8.15 -17.38
CA GLN A 349 -45.48 -8.67 -18.48
C GLN A 349 -46.94 -8.82 -18.03
N GLY A 350 -47.84 -8.07 -18.67
CA GLY A 350 -49.25 -8.04 -18.28
C GLY A 350 -49.41 -7.55 -16.84
N ARG A 351 -50.14 -8.30 -16.03
CA ARG A 351 -50.34 -8.02 -14.60
C ARG A 351 -49.15 -8.42 -13.71
N TRP A 352 -48.14 -9.09 -14.25
CA TRP A 352 -47.07 -9.69 -13.45
C TRP A 352 -45.75 -8.92 -13.54
N GLU A 353 -45.17 -8.62 -12.39
CA GLU A 353 -43.76 -8.28 -12.24
C GLU A 353 -43.03 -9.50 -11.67
N MET A 354 -42.01 -9.97 -12.38
CA MET A 354 -41.20 -11.12 -11.97
C MET A 354 -39.74 -10.69 -11.89
N GLY A 355 -39.10 -10.96 -10.76
CA GLY A 355 -37.66 -10.77 -10.62
C GLY A 355 -36.96 -12.01 -10.11
N ALA A 356 -35.70 -12.17 -10.51
CA ALA A 356 -34.86 -13.28 -10.10
C ALA A 356 -33.47 -12.82 -9.69
N THR A 357 -33.02 -13.28 -8.53
CA THR A 357 -31.67 -13.11 -8.00
C THR A 357 -30.89 -14.40 -8.23
N VAL A 358 -29.91 -14.38 -9.13
CA VAL A 358 -29.08 -15.51 -9.54
C VAL A 358 -27.74 -15.45 -8.83
N PHE A 359 -27.46 -16.44 -7.98
CA PHE A 359 -26.17 -16.68 -7.37
C PHE A 359 -25.41 -17.68 -8.22
N ASN A 360 -24.36 -17.22 -8.88
CA ASN A 360 -23.43 -18.10 -9.57
C ASN A 360 -22.38 -18.60 -8.57
N PHE A 361 -22.19 -19.92 -8.40
CA PHE A 361 -21.20 -20.49 -7.46
C PHE A 361 -19.74 -20.34 -7.94
N GLN A 362 -19.40 -19.15 -8.44
CA GLN A 362 -18.10 -18.74 -8.93
C GLN A 362 -17.07 -18.68 -7.80
N GLY A 363 -16.11 -19.62 -7.80
CA GLY A 363 -14.97 -19.58 -6.86
C GLY A 363 -14.36 -20.93 -6.46
N LEU A 364 -14.99 -22.06 -6.78
CA LEU A 364 -14.42 -23.38 -6.54
C LEU A 364 -13.65 -23.87 -7.79
N ASP A 365 -12.45 -24.43 -7.60
CA ASP A 365 -11.70 -25.07 -8.69
C ASP A 365 -12.58 -26.19 -9.29
N ARG A 366 -12.86 -26.07 -10.59
CA ARG A 366 -13.79 -26.95 -11.32
C ARG A 366 -13.37 -28.43 -11.31
N ARG A 367 -12.13 -28.73 -10.91
CA ARG A 367 -11.60 -30.10 -10.78
C ARG A 367 -11.91 -30.76 -9.44
N ILE A 368 -12.37 -29.98 -8.46
CA ILE A 368 -12.65 -30.40 -7.08
C ILE A 368 -14.07 -30.01 -6.62
N ALA A 369 -14.80 -29.23 -7.42
CA ALA A 369 -16.20 -28.91 -7.19
C ALA A 369 -17.08 -30.06 -7.67
N ASP A 370 -17.95 -30.57 -6.79
CA ASP A 370 -18.93 -31.60 -7.14
C ASP A 370 -19.96 -31.08 -8.16
N THR A 371 -20.22 -29.76 -8.18
CA THR A 371 -21.19 -29.12 -9.09
C THR A 371 -20.71 -27.76 -9.64
N PRO A 372 -19.75 -27.74 -10.59
CA PRO A 372 -19.03 -26.52 -11.00
C PRO A 372 -19.82 -25.50 -11.83
N ASN A 373 -21.02 -25.85 -12.28
CA ASN A 373 -21.89 -24.93 -13.02
C ASN A 373 -23.24 -24.69 -12.34
N ASP A 374 -23.35 -25.03 -11.06
CA ASP A 374 -24.57 -24.74 -10.31
C ASP A 374 -24.77 -23.23 -10.18
N VAL A 375 -26.02 -22.83 -10.28
CA VAL A 375 -26.52 -21.51 -9.90
C VAL A 375 -27.67 -21.70 -8.90
N LYS A 376 -27.78 -20.83 -7.91
CA LYS A 376 -28.96 -20.76 -7.04
C LYS A 376 -29.78 -19.54 -7.45
N ILE A 377 -31.08 -19.72 -7.68
CA ILE A 377 -31.97 -18.65 -8.15
C ILE A 377 -33.07 -18.44 -7.12
N TYR A 378 -33.24 -17.20 -6.68
CA TYR A 378 -34.38 -16.76 -5.88
C TYR A 378 -35.31 -15.94 -6.75
N ILE A 379 -36.61 -16.20 -6.72
CA ILE A 379 -37.59 -15.66 -7.67
C ILE A 379 -38.71 -15.02 -6.86
N HIS A 380 -39.08 -13.79 -7.19
CA HIS A 380 -40.28 -13.15 -6.66
C HIS A 380 -41.27 -12.85 -7.79
N LEU A 381 -42.55 -12.91 -7.45
CA LEU A 381 -43.66 -12.58 -8.33
C LEU A 381 -44.56 -11.57 -7.63
N TYR A 382 -44.92 -10.51 -8.33
CA TYR A 382 -45.77 -9.44 -7.82
C TYR A 382 -46.94 -9.19 -8.77
N ASP A 383 -48.15 -9.20 -8.23
CA ASP A 383 -49.36 -8.87 -8.96
C ASP A 383 -49.56 -7.35 -8.93
N THR A 384 -49.33 -6.73 -10.07
CA THR A 384 -49.38 -5.26 -10.22
C THR A 384 -50.81 -4.72 -10.18
N GLU A 385 -51.83 -5.51 -10.50
CA GLU A 385 -53.24 -5.11 -10.41
C GLU A 385 -53.74 -5.19 -8.97
N ALA A 386 -53.35 -6.25 -8.24
CA ALA A 386 -53.71 -6.43 -6.84
C ALA A 386 -52.78 -5.68 -5.86
N SER A 387 -51.63 -5.17 -6.34
CA SER A 387 -50.60 -4.51 -5.54
C SER A 387 -50.12 -5.36 -4.35
N GLN A 388 -49.85 -6.65 -4.59
CA GLN A 388 -49.32 -7.57 -3.58
C GLN A 388 -48.41 -8.64 -4.19
N GLY A 389 -47.51 -9.19 -3.38
CA GLY A 389 -46.68 -10.35 -3.75
C GLY A 389 -47.53 -11.60 -3.95
N TRP A 390 -47.21 -12.41 -4.96
CA TRP A 390 -47.90 -13.66 -5.24
C TRP A 390 -47.24 -14.85 -4.54
N GLU A 391 -47.98 -15.42 -3.60
CA GLU A 391 -47.52 -16.55 -2.76
C GLU A 391 -48.19 -17.89 -3.11
N GLY A 392 -48.91 -17.96 -4.24
CA GLY A 392 -49.71 -19.11 -4.66
C GLY A 392 -48.98 -20.12 -5.57
N PRO A 393 -49.71 -21.03 -6.22
CA PRO A 393 -49.10 -22.06 -7.05
C PRO A 393 -48.50 -21.48 -8.34
N VAL A 394 -47.28 -21.90 -8.68
CA VAL A 394 -46.53 -21.49 -9.89
C VAL A 394 -45.70 -22.65 -10.43
N ARG A 395 -45.61 -22.77 -11.75
CA ARG A 395 -44.65 -23.65 -12.43
C ARG A 395 -43.56 -22.82 -13.10
N PHE A 396 -42.31 -23.13 -12.82
CA PHE A 396 -41.14 -22.49 -13.41
C PHE A 396 -40.42 -23.43 -14.36
N THR A 397 -39.90 -22.88 -15.46
CA THR A 397 -39.04 -23.57 -16.43
C THR A 397 -37.86 -22.68 -16.80
N ILE A 398 -36.64 -23.20 -16.70
CA ILE A 398 -35.42 -22.54 -17.20
C ILE A 398 -35.13 -23.08 -18.59
N GLU A 399 -35.00 -22.18 -19.56
CA GLU A 399 -34.69 -22.50 -20.96
C GLU A 399 -33.33 -21.91 -21.35
N GLY A 400 -32.53 -22.66 -22.11
CA GLY A 400 -31.35 -22.15 -22.81
C GLY A 400 -31.39 -22.61 -24.26
N ASP A 401 -31.06 -21.72 -25.20
CA ASP A 401 -31.18 -21.97 -26.65
C ASP A 401 -32.55 -22.55 -27.08
N ASP A 402 -33.63 -22.07 -26.46
CA ASP A 402 -35.03 -22.52 -26.67
C ASP A 402 -35.34 -23.98 -26.25
N GLU A 403 -34.43 -24.67 -25.55
CA GLU A 403 -34.66 -25.99 -24.96
C GLU A 403 -34.82 -25.91 -23.41
N PRO A 404 -35.72 -26.72 -22.80
CA PRO A 404 -35.89 -26.72 -21.35
C PRO A 404 -34.71 -27.41 -20.67
N ILE A 405 -34.04 -26.67 -19.79
CA ILE A 405 -32.91 -27.15 -18.97
C ILE A 405 -33.43 -27.76 -17.67
N ALA A 406 -34.37 -27.09 -17.01
CA ALA A 406 -34.96 -27.53 -15.75
C ALA A 406 -36.40 -27.03 -15.60
N SER A 407 -37.27 -27.82 -14.96
CA SER A 407 -38.65 -27.42 -14.65
C SER A 407 -39.04 -27.86 -13.25
N PHE A 408 -39.72 -26.99 -12.52
CA PHE A 408 -40.17 -27.26 -11.14
C PHE A 408 -41.50 -26.56 -10.84
N GLN A 409 -42.29 -27.14 -9.95
CA GLN A 409 -43.57 -26.59 -9.51
C GLN A 409 -43.51 -26.31 -8.00
N ARG A 410 -44.18 -25.23 -7.58
CA ARG A 410 -44.33 -24.82 -6.19
C ARG A 410 -45.79 -24.49 -5.94
N ASP A 411 -46.35 -24.97 -4.83
CA ASP A 411 -47.72 -24.66 -4.41
C ASP A 411 -47.81 -23.37 -3.57
N ARG A 412 -46.67 -22.94 -3.01
CA ARG A 412 -46.46 -21.72 -2.23
C ARG A 412 -45.00 -21.30 -2.26
N VAL A 413 -44.71 -20.08 -1.80
CA VAL A 413 -43.35 -19.57 -1.57
C VAL A 413 -42.54 -20.46 -0.63
N ASP A 414 -41.24 -20.58 -0.91
CA ASP A 414 -40.32 -21.39 -0.12
C ASP A 414 -39.88 -20.64 1.16
N GLU A 415 -39.67 -19.32 1.04
CA GLU A 415 -39.20 -18.46 2.13
C GLU A 415 -39.85 -17.07 2.02
N GLU A 416 -40.51 -16.60 3.08
CA GLU A 416 -41.19 -15.29 3.14
C GLU A 416 -42.10 -15.00 1.93
N ALA A 417 -41.58 -14.32 0.90
CA ALA A 417 -42.29 -13.94 -0.33
C ALA A 417 -41.57 -14.40 -1.62
N VAL A 418 -40.64 -15.37 -1.53
CA VAL A 418 -39.81 -15.83 -2.66
C VAL A 418 -39.84 -17.35 -2.87
N TYR A 419 -39.74 -17.74 -4.14
CA TYR A 419 -39.51 -19.12 -4.58
C TYR A 419 -38.01 -19.31 -4.80
N SER A 420 -37.49 -20.53 -4.63
CA SER A 420 -36.06 -20.79 -4.85
C SER A 420 -35.79 -22.10 -5.60
N THR A 421 -34.71 -22.11 -6.37
CA THR A 421 -34.16 -23.32 -7.01
C THR A 421 -32.64 -23.32 -7.05
N ARG A 422 -32.04 -24.49 -7.27
CA ARG A 422 -30.61 -24.67 -7.57
C ARG A 422 -30.51 -25.55 -8.81
N GLU A 423 -29.85 -25.06 -9.85
CA GLU A 423 -29.78 -25.71 -11.16
C GLU A 423 -28.38 -25.63 -11.77
N THR A 424 -27.98 -26.62 -12.56
CA THR A 424 -26.67 -26.65 -13.23
C THR A 424 -26.79 -26.13 -14.66
N LEU A 425 -26.14 -25.01 -14.99
CA LEU A 425 -26.19 -24.42 -16.34
C LEU A 425 -25.06 -24.92 -17.27
N PRO A 426 -25.31 -25.06 -18.57
CA PRO A 426 -24.33 -25.68 -19.50
C PRO A 426 -23.13 -24.78 -19.85
N SER A 427 -23.31 -23.47 -20.05
CA SER A 427 -22.27 -22.56 -20.55
C SER A 427 -22.51 -21.09 -20.20
N SER A 428 -21.55 -20.20 -20.48
CA SER A 428 -21.82 -18.76 -20.45
C SER A 428 -22.83 -18.41 -21.53
N GLY A 429 -23.92 -17.72 -21.21
CA GLY A 429 -24.93 -17.40 -22.20
C GLY A 429 -26.18 -16.74 -21.62
N GLU A 430 -27.12 -16.48 -22.52
CA GLU A 430 -28.46 -16.00 -22.18
C GLU A 430 -29.39 -17.19 -21.92
N TYR A 431 -30.20 -17.08 -20.88
CA TYR A 431 -31.20 -18.04 -20.47
C TYR A 431 -32.54 -17.34 -20.28
N ARG A 432 -33.64 -18.10 -20.24
CA ARG A 432 -34.97 -17.58 -19.93
C ARG A 432 -35.57 -18.34 -18.76
N LEU A 433 -36.05 -17.62 -17.76
CA LEU A 433 -36.88 -18.15 -16.69
C LEU A 433 -38.35 -17.89 -17.06
N VAL A 434 -39.12 -18.95 -17.27
CA VAL A 434 -40.53 -18.91 -17.63
C VAL A 434 -41.36 -19.31 -16.42
N ALA A 435 -42.31 -18.47 -16.01
CA ALA A 435 -43.29 -18.77 -14.97
C ALA A 435 -44.70 -18.91 -15.58
N GLU A 436 -45.36 -20.04 -15.31
CA GLU A 436 -46.78 -20.25 -15.56
C GLU A 436 -47.54 -20.02 -14.25
N VAL A 437 -48.25 -18.90 -14.15
CA VAL A 437 -48.93 -18.42 -12.94
C VAL A 437 -50.33 -17.96 -13.27
N ASP A 438 -51.34 -18.50 -12.58
CA ASP A 438 -52.76 -18.14 -12.75
C ASP A 438 -53.28 -18.18 -14.21
N GLY A 439 -52.71 -19.08 -15.03
CA GLY A 439 -53.03 -19.21 -16.46
C GLY A 439 -52.25 -18.27 -17.39
N ASP A 440 -51.50 -17.32 -16.83
CA ASP A 440 -50.59 -16.43 -17.56
C ASP A 440 -49.18 -17.03 -17.68
N ARG A 441 -48.46 -16.61 -18.72
CA ARG A 441 -47.06 -17.00 -18.96
C ARG A 441 -46.16 -15.76 -18.91
N VAL A 442 -45.22 -15.74 -17.98
CA VAL A 442 -44.26 -14.64 -17.76
C VAL A 442 -42.85 -15.11 -18.08
N VAL A 443 -42.08 -14.33 -18.84
CA VAL A 443 -40.73 -14.70 -19.30
C VAL A 443 -39.71 -13.65 -18.89
N LEU A 444 -38.71 -14.07 -18.12
CA LEU A 444 -37.58 -13.27 -17.66
C LEU A 444 -36.29 -13.73 -18.34
N PRO A 445 -35.69 -12.94 -19.24
CA PRO A 445 -34.35 -13.21 -19.74
C PRO A 445 -33.31 -12.93 -18.65
N PHE A 446 -32.32 -13.80 -18.51
CA PHE A 446 -31.18 -13.62 -17.62
C PHE A 446 -29.89 -14.12 -18.24
N HIS A 447 -28.78 -13.42 -17.99
CA HIS A 447 -27.46 -13.77 -18.51
C HIS A 447 -26.63 -14.47 -17.43
N VAL A 448 -25.73 -15.37 -17.83
CA VAL A 448 -24.72 -15.95 -16.94
C VAL A 448 -23.37 -15.95 -17.66
N GLU A 449 -22.38 -15.19 -17.17
CA GLU A 449 -21.03 -15.14 -17.77
C GLU A 449 -20.05 -16.09 -17.05
N LEU A 450 -19.56 -17.14 -17.71
CA LEU A 450 -18.60 -18.13 -17.17
C LEU A 450 -17.15 -17.99 -17.71
N ALA A 451 -16.80 -17.00 -18.56
CA ALA A 451 -15.43 -16.79 -19.07
C ALA A 451 -15.12 -15.33 -19.53
N SER A 452 -13.86 -14.87 -19.46
CA SER A 452 -13.50 -13.46 -19.73
C SER A 452 -12.35 -13.20 -20.72
N ARG A 453 -12.55 -12.31 -21.70
CA ARG A 453 -11.53 -11.57 -22.49
C ARG A 453 -11.72 -10.05 -22.31
N GLY A 454 -10.62 -9.28 -22.49
CA GLY A 454 -10.45 -7.91 -21.94
C GLY A 454 -10.42 -6.72 -22.91
N VAL A 455 -10.12 -5.51 -22.39
CA VAL A 455 -10.10 -4.19 -23.09
C VAL A 455 -8.98 -3.22 -22.59
N ARG A 456 -8.94 -1.98 -23.13
CA ARG A 456 -7.85 -1.07 -23.57
C ARG A 456 -7.47 0.11 -22.63
N TRP A 457 -6.32 0.71 -22.96
CA TRP A 457 -5.38 1.54 -22.17
C TRP A 457 -5.60 3.08 -22.04
N GLY A 458 -6.80 3.63 -22.27
CA GLY A 458 -6.99 5.09 -22.41
C GLY A 458 -6.69 5.95 -21.17
N LEU A 459 -6.95 5.44 -19.97
CA LEU A 459 -6.83 6.21 -18.71
C LEU A 459 -5.39 6.25 -18.15
N ALA A 460 -4.53 5.33 -18.56
CA ALA A 460 -3.14 5.27 -18.10
C ALA A 460 -2.25 6.39 -18.69
N LEU A 461 -2.67 6.99 -19.82
CA LEU A 461 -1.89 8.02 -20.52
C LEU A 461 -2.10 9.44 -19.94
N ALA A 462 -3.20 9.71 -19.24
CA ALA A 462 -3.49 11.03 -18.69
C ALA A 462 -2.71 11.34 -17.39
N LEU A 463 -2.26 10.31 -16.66
CA LEU A 463 -1.52 10.44 -15.40
C LEU A 463 0.00 10.66 -15.58
N LEU A 464 0.53 10.60 -16.81
CA LEU A 464 1.97 10.63 -17.07
C LEU A 464 2.54 12.04 -17.38
N LEU A 465 1.72 13.06 -17.61
CA LEU A 465 2.16 14.40 -18.02
C LEU A 465 2.88 15.22 -16.92
N PRO A 466 2.43 15.24 -15.65
CA PRO A 466 3.16 15.92 -14.57
C PRO A 466 4.46 15.21 -14.18
N ALA A 467 4.47 13.87 -14.27
CA ALA A 467 5.65 13.05 -14.05
C ALA A 467 6.72 13.30 -15.14
N ALA A 468 6.30 13.53 -16.39
CA ALA A 468 7.20 13.84 -17.51
C ALA A 468 7.93 15.19 -17.32
N CYS A 469 7.25 16.23 -16.83
CA CYS A 469 7.88 17.54 -16.55
C CYS A 469 8.90 17.47 -15.42
N LEU A 470 8.61 16.73 -14.34
CA LEU A 470 9.53 16.51 -13.23
C LEU A 470 10.75 15.67 -13.64
N VAL A 471 10.56 14.67 -14.50
CA VAL A 471 11.65 13.88 -15.08
C VAL A 471 12.51 14.72 -16.02
N ALA A 472 11.91 15.57 -16.87
CA ALA A 472 12.65 16.47 -17.77
C ALA A 472 13.56 17.44 -17.01
N LEU A 473 13.07 18.06 -15.93
CA LEU A 473 13.87 18.94 -15.07
C LEU A 473 14.97 18.16 -14.31
N ALA A 474 14.69 16.94 -13.86
CA ALA A 474 15.67 16.08 -13.20
C ALA A 474 16.78 15.57 -14.15
N LEU A 475 16.45 15.37 -15.43
CA LEU A 475 17.40 14.97 -16.48
C LEU A 475 18.32 16.12 -16.88
N LEU A 476 17.79 17.36 -16.96
CA LEU A 476 18.61 18.57 -17.17
C LEU A 476 19.62 18.79 -16.02
N GLY A 477 19.34 18.27 -14.83
CA GLY A 477 20.26 18.28 -13.68
C GLY A 477 21.44 17.30 -13.78
N ARG A 478 21.36 16.26 -14.64
CA ARG A 478 22.37 15.19 -14.76
C ARG A 478 23.42 15.49 -15.84
N SER A 479 24.58 15.93 -15.37
CA SER A 479 25.91 15.83 -15.99
C SER A 479 26.19 16.53 -17.33
N ARG A 480 26.96 17.62 -17.26
CA ARG A 480 28.28 17.69 -17.93
C ARG A 480 29.35 18.01 -16.88
N SER A 481 29.89 16.98 -16.22
CA SER A 481 31.18 17.13 -15.53
C SER A 481 32.29 16.97 -16.57
N ARG A 482 32.90 18.11 -16.94
CA ARG A 482 34.26 18.29 -17.47
C ARG A 482 35.01 17.03 -17.98
N ARG A 483 35.07 16.89 -19.31
CA ARG A 483 36.30 16.60 -20.08
C ARG A 483 36.57 17.93 -20.84
N ARG A 484 37.71 18.62 -20.83
CA ARG A 484 39.12 18.29 -20.61
C ARG A 484 39.79 19.49 -19.92
N GLY A 485 40.55 19.24 -18.86
CA GLY A 485 41.69 20.05 -18.47
C GLY A 485 42.93 19.18 -18.66
N ARG A 486 43.49 19.22 -19.88
CA ARG A 486 44.83 18.76 -20.25
C ARG A 486 45.06 19.19 -21.70
N MET A 487 45.57 20.42 -21.84
CA MET A 487 46.51 20.91 -22.86
C MET A 487 46.58 22.44 -22.68
N GLY A 488 47.78 22.92 -22.34
CA GLY A 488 48.08 24.30 -21.94
C GLY A 488 48.64 24.33 -20.54
#